data_AF-A0A7R8UIL1-F1
#
_entry.id   AF-A0A7R8UIL1-F1
#
_cell.length_a   1.000
_cell.length_b   1.000
_cell.length_c   1.000
_cell.angle_alpha   90.00
_cell.angle_beta   90.00
_cell.angle_gamma   90.00
#
_symmetry.space_group_name_H-M   'P 1'
#
loop_
_entity.id
_entity.type
_entity.pdbx_description
1 polymer ?
#
loop_
_entity_poly.entity_id
_entity_poly.type
_entity_poly.pdbx_seq_one_letter_code
_entity_poly.pdbx_strand_id
1 'polypeptide(L)' 'MIRLLLVILIVRGEAAPSECQQSCNFGHYEPVCCLQGNHKMTFTSKCLADMLIYNNDNFLTILHDGPCVSD' A
#
# COMPACT_ATOMS: atom_id res chain seq x y z
N MET A 1 -17.96 -30.93 29.08
CA MET A 1 -17.59 -31.13 27.66
C MET A 1 -17.58 -29.78 26.96
N ILE A 2 -16.51 -29.02 27.17
CA ILE A 2 -16.29 -27.70 26.55
C ILE A 2 -14.98 -27.85 25.79
N ARG A 3 -15.03 -27.83 24.46
CA ARG A 3 -13.92 -27.56 23.51
C ARG A 3 -14.24 -28.17 22.14
N LEU A 4 -15.19 -27.60 21.39
CA LEU A 4 -15.16 -27.73 19.92
C LEU A 4 -16.11 -26.77 19.17
N LEU A 5 -16.42 -25.59 19.70
CA LEU A 5 -17.24 -24.60 18.98
C LEU A 5 -16.66 -23.18 19.03
N LEU A 6 -15.34 -23.05 19.20
CA LEU A 6 -14.65 -21.76 19.28
C LEU A 6 -13.43 -21.65 18.34
N VAL A 7 -13.33 -22.48 17.29
CA VAL A 7 -12.16 -22.46 16.38
C VAL A 7 -12.58 -22.49 14.91
N ILE A 8 -13.45 -21.57 14.52
CA ILE A 8 -13.46 -21.09 13.13
C ILE A 8 -13.44 -19.55 13.16
N LEU A 9 -12.51 -19.00 13.95
CA LEU A 9 -11.93 -17.69 13.65
C LEU A 9 -11.00 -17.88 12.44
N ILE A 10 -11.60 -18.00 11.26
CA ILE A 10 -10.89 -17.60 10.03
C ILE A 10 -11.59 -16.32 9.59
N VAL A 11 -11.48 -15.28 10.42
CA VAL A 11 -11.54 -13.94 9.86
C VAL A 11 -10.35 -13.92 8.91
N ARG A 12 -10.66 -14.06 7.63
CA ARG A 12 -9.75 -13.90 6.49
C ARG A 12 -8.84 -12.74 6.87
N GLY A 13 -7.53 -12.98 6.92
CA GLY A 13 -6.55 -11.94 7.20
C GLY A 13 -6.57 -10.94 6.05
N GLU A 14 -7.58 -10.07 6.03
CA GLU A 14 -7.51 -8.81 5.33
C GLU A 14 -6.44 -8.05 6.13
N ALA A 15 -5.26 -7.86 5.54
CA ALA A 15 -4.29 -6.93 6.08
C ALA A 15 -5.05 -5.61 6.25
N ALA A 16 -5.48 -5.30 7.48
CA ALA A 16 -6.12 -4.04 7.77
C ALA A 16 -5.12 -2.97 7.32
N PRO A 17 -5.51 -2.03 6.45
CA PRO A 17 -4.61 -0.98 6.02
C PRO A 17 -4.06 -0.34 7.30
N SER A 18 -2.76 -0.48 7.53
CA SER A 18 -2.10 0.17 8.64
C SER A 18 -2.24 1.66 8.36
N GLU A 19 -3.16 2.31 9.06
CA GLU A 19 -3.14 3.75 9.31
C GLU A 19 -2.93 4.67 8.10
N CYS A 20 -3.30 4.26 6.88
CA CYS A 20 -3.39 5.16 5.72
C CYS A 20 -4.58 6.14 5.84
N GLN A 21 -5.16 6.25 7.04
CA GLN A 21 -6.06 7.31 7.46
C GLN A 21 -5.32 8.50 8.09
N GLN A 22 -3.99 8.43 8.25
CA GLN A 22 -3.20 9.59 8.61
C GLN A 22 -3.02 10.45 7.36
N SER A 23 -3.64 11.63 7.38
CA SER A 23 -3.44 12.71 6.41
C SER A 23 -1.98 12.75 5.96
N CYS A 24 -1.71 12.45 4.68
CA CYS A 24 -0.37 12.61 4.14
C CYS A 24 0.04 14.07 4.35
N ASN A 25 1.13 14.29 5.08
CA ASN A 25 1.63 15.63 5.29
C ASN A 25 2.17 16.14 3.95
N PHE A 26 1.48 17.10 3.33
CA PHE A 26 1.84 17.64 2.03
C PHE A 26 3.19 18.37 2.13
N GLY A 27 4.28 17.68 1.79
CA GLY A 27 5.62 18.27 1.83
C GLY A 27 6.75 17.30 2.19
N HIS A 28 6.44 16.07 2.60
CA HIS A 28 7.48 15.08 2.84
C HIS A 28 7.97 14.47 1.51
N TYR A 29 9.25 14.70 1.18
CA TYR A 29 9.87 14.15 -0.02
C TYR A 29 10.48 12.78 0.27
N GLU A 30 9.77 11.75 -0.17
CA GLU A 30 10.13 10.33 -0.07
C GLU A 30 9.81 9.69 -1.42
N PRO A 31 10.70 9.78 -2.41
CA PRO A 31 10.39 9.29 -3.74
C PRO A 31 10.28 7.77 -3.72
N VAL A 32 9.30 7.24 -4.45
CA VAL A 32 9.14 5.79 -4.65
C VAL A 32 8.84 5.50 -6.12
N CYS A 33 9.41 4.40 -6.63
CA CYS A 33 9.14 3.94 -7.98
C CYS A 33 7.99 2.96 -7.92
N CYS A 34 6.91 3.28 -8.63
CA CYS A 34 5.71 2.46 -8.70
C CYS A 34 5.48 1.96 -10.12
N LEU A 35 4.81 0.83 -10.23
CA LEU A 35 4.28 0.26 -11.46
C LEU A 35 2.77 0.49 -11.50
N GLN A 36 2.30 1.10 -12.58
CA GLN A 36 0.88 1.26 -12.89
C GLN A 36 0.59 0.51 -14.19
N GLY A 37 -0.02 -0.67 -14.09
CA GLY A 37 -0.16 -1.60 -15.21
C GLY A 37 1.21 -2.00 -15.79
N ASN A 38 1.62 -1.37 -16.89
CA ASN A 38 2.90 -1.61 -17.56
C ASN A 38 3.85 -0.40 -17.53
N HIS A 39 3.46 0.70 -16.89
CA HIS A 39 4.24 1.95 -16.87
C HIS A 39 4.88 2.16 -15.51
N LYS A 40 6.18 2.47 -15.51
CA LYS A 40 6.90 2.89 -14.30
C LYS A 40 6.73 4.39 -14.10
N MET A 41 6.43 4.80 -12.87
CA MET A 41 6.26 6.20 -12.50
C MET A 41 6.83 6.46 -11.12
N THR A 42 7.45 7.63 -10.95
CA THR A 42 7.95 8.08 -9.66
C THR A 42 6.88 8.87 -8.94
N PHE A 43 6.53 8.47 -7.72
CA PHE A 43 5.79 9.31 -6.78
C PHE A 43 6.78 10.07 -5.90
N THR A 44 6.48 11.33 -5.59
CA THR A 44 7.35 12.20 -4.78
C THR A 44 7.23 11.95 -3.28
N SER A 45 6.22 11.20 -2.86
CA SER A 45 5.94 10.84 -1.48
C SER A 45 5.38 9.43 -1.42
N LYS A 46 5.97 8.60 -0.54
CA LYS A 46 5.52 7.24 -0.26
C LYS A 46 4.08 7.21 0.25
N CYS A 47 3.73 8.12 1.16
CA CYS A 47 2.36 8.24 1.69
C CYS A 47 1.32 8.44 0.59
N LEU A 48 1.61 9.29 -0.41
CA LEU A 48 0.71 9.50 -1.55
C LEU A 48 0.57 8.24 -2.41
N ALA A 49 1.65 7.48 -2.60
CA ALA A 49 1.60 6.21 -3.32
C ALA A 49 0.74 5.19 -2.56
N ASP A 50 0.98 4.99 -1.26
CA ASP A 50 0.21 4.08 -0.42
C ASP A 50 -1.29 4.42 -0.39
N MET A 51 -1.62 5.71 -0.31
CA MET A 51 -3.00 6.19 -0.40
C MET A 51 -3.64 5.79 -1.74
N LEU A 52 -2.94 5.95 -2.86
CA LEU A 52 -3.46 5.59 -4.17
C LEU A 52 -3.62 4.08 -4.34
N ILE A 53 -2.68 3.28 -3.82
CA ILE A 53 -2.75 1.82 -3.82
C ILE A 53 -4.04 1.36 -3.11
N TYR A 54 -4.29 1.93 -1.92
CA TYR A 54 -5.47 1.63 -1.12
C TYR A 54 -6.78 2.04 -1.82
N ASN A 55 -6.85 3.25 -2.39
CA ASN A 55 -8.07 3.76 -3.00
C ASN A 55 -8.39 3.19 -4.39
N ASN A 56 -7.40 2.63 -5.09
CA ASN A 56 -7.54 2.16 -6.47
C ASN A 56 -7.36 0.65 -6.62
N ASP A 57 -7.83 -0.16 -5.64
CA ASP A 57 -7.85 -1.62 -5.71
C ASP A 57 -6.50 -2.24 -6.13
N ASN A 58 -5.38 -1.72 -5.61
CA ASN A 58 -4.02 -2.14 -5.97
C ASN A 58 -3.64 -1.99 -7.46
N PHE A 59 -4.28 -1.08 -8.21
CA PHE A 59 -3.86 -0.71 -9.58
C PHE A 59 -2.43 -0.16 -9.64
N LEU A 60 -1.91 0.29 -8.50
CA LEU A 60 -0.55 0.75 -8.31
C LEU A 60 0.22 -0.24 -7.43
N THR A 61 1.50 -0.48 -7.73
CA THR A 61 2.38 -1.32 -6.89
C THR A 61 3.72 -0.64 -6.72
N ILE A 62 4.23 -0.56 -5.48
CA ILE A 62 5.60 -0.06 -5.24
C ILE A 62 6.60 -1.12 -5.68
N LEU A 63 7.53 -0.74 -6.56
CA LEU A 63 8.64 -1.60 -6.99
C LEU A 63 9.83 -1.48 -6.04
N HIS A 64 10.25 -0.24 -5.75
CA HIS A 64 11.34 0.06 -4.83
C HIS A 64 11.23 1.50 -4.30
N ASP A 65 11.88 1.74 -3.15
CA ASP A 65 12.09 3.11 -2.67
C ASP A 65 13.09 3.85 -3.58
N GLY A 66 12.92 5.17 -3.72
CA GLY A 66 13.67 6.01 -4.65
C GLY A 66 12.97 6.22 -6.01
N PRO A 67 13.43 7.19 -6.81
CA PRO A 67 12.84 7.48 -8.12
C PRO A 67 13.10 6.33 -9.12
N CYS A 68 12.18 6.15 -10.07
CA CYS A 68 12.44 5.28 -11.21
C CYS A 68 13.62 5.85 -12.03
N VAL A 69 14.65 5.04 -12.23
CA VAL A 69 15.73 5.36 -13.17
C VAL A 69 15.29 4.93 -14.57
N SER A 70 15.31 5.87 -15.51
CA SER A 70 15.28 5.56 -16.94
C SER A 70 16.72 5.22 -17.32
N ASP A 71 16.98 3.97 -17.66
CA ASP A 71 18.23 3.62 -18.35
C ASP A 71 18.23 4.22 -19.77
#